data_AF-A0A1G2W748-F1
#
_entry.id   AF-A0A1G2W748-F1
#
_cell.length_a   1.000
_cell.length_b   1.000
_cell.length_c   1.000
_cell.angle_alpha   90.00
_cell.angle_beta   90.00
_cell.angle_gamma   90.00
#
_symmetry.space_group_name_H-M   'P 1'
#
loop_
_entity.id
_entity.type
_entity.pdbx_description
1 polymer ?
#
loop_
_entity_poly.entity_id
_entity_poly.type
_entity_poly.pdbx_seq_one_letter_code
_entity_poly.pdbx_strand_id
1 'polypeptide(L)'
;MRALGPGSVSSFLKIILDVVFAALWIGVAALSLITLAALLLSFNPDLLANLTRATDPGAIARDSALGELATNGSSITSGLLAAALYLAGILVIVGSLRRIFATLTAGDPFHPDNVARLRLIGLMLAGLELGRYAFWAVSAWLLPGVNRIEPSMSLTAWFSVLVVFVLAEVFREGARLRREAELTI
;
A
#
# COMPACT_ATOMS: atom_id res chain seq x y z
N MET A 1 -30.14 9.95 17.25
CA MET A 1 -28.86 10.19 16.54
C MET A 1 -29.10 9.97 15.04
N ARG A 2 -29.22 11.05 14.27
CA ARG A 2 -29.70 11.05 12.86
C ARG A 2 -28.56 11.13 11.83
N ALA A 3 -27.34 10.79 12.22
CA ALA A 3 -26.14 10.87 11.37
C ALA A 3 -25.89 9.60 10.54
N LEU A 4 -26.82 8.65 10.50
CA LEU A 4 -26.71 7.36 9.82
C LEU A 4 -27.88 7.13 8.85
N GLY A 5 -28.29 8.17 8.11
CA GLY A 5 -29.27 8.07 7.03
C GLY A 5 -28.62 8.20 5.65
N PRO A 6 -29.26 7.70 4.57
CA PRO A 6 -28.80 7.88 3.20
C PRO A 6 -28.69 9.40 2.90
N GLY A 7 -27.46 9.91 2.82
CA GLY A 7 -27.14 11.34 2.77
C GLY A 7 -26.26 11.87 3.91
N SER A 8 -25.85 11.04 4.87
CA SER A 8 -24.99 11.47 5.99
C SER A 8 -23.49 11.45 5.67
N VAL A 9 -22.70 12.18 6.48
CA VAL A 9 -21.23 12.23 6.43
C VAL A 9 -20.60 10.83 6.44
N SER A 10 -21.21 9.88 7.17
CA SER A 10 -20.73 8.50 7.23
C SER A 10 -20.90 7.76 5.90
N SER A 11 -22.01 7.99 5.18
CA SER A 11 -22.21 7.45 3.83
C SER A 11 -21.21 8.01 2.84
N PHE A 12 -20.92 9.31 2.91
CA PHE A 12 -19.93 9.96 2.05
C PHE A 12 -18.52 9.41 2.29
N LEU A 13 -18.12 9.27 3.55
CA LEU A 13 -16.80 8.73 3.89
C LEU A 13 -16.63 7.27 3.45
N LYS A 14 -17.70 6.46 3.54
CA LYS A 14 -17.70 5.09 3.00
C LYS A 14 -17.48 5.08 1.48
N ILE A 15 -18.18 5.95 0.74
CA ILE A 15 -18.02 6.06 -0.72
C ILE A 15 -16.59 6.43 -1.09
N ILE A 16 -16.00 7.44 -0.44
CA ILE A 16 -14.60 7.81 -0.68
C ILE A 16 -13.68 6.61 -0.45
N LEU A 17 -13.88 5.89 0.64
CA LEU A 17 -13.01 4.77 0.98
C LEU A 17 -13.16 3.59 0.00
N ASP A 18 -14.37 3.37 -0.53
CA ASP A 18 -14.63 2.40 -1.59
C ASP A 18 -13.96 2.81 -2.92
N VAL A 19 -14.04 4.10 -3.29
CA VAL A 19 -13.39 4.66 -4.49
C VAL A 19 -11.87 4.55 -4.38
N VAL A 20 -11.29 4.95 -3.25
CA VAL A 20 -9.85 4.82 -3.00
C VAL A 20 -9.40 3.37 -3.09
N PHE A 21 -10.17 2.44 -2.51
CA PHE A 21 -9.85 1.02 -2.60
C PHE A 21 -9.92 0.49 -4.03
N ALA A 22 -10.91 0.89 -4.82
CA ALA A 22 -11.00 0.53 -6.23
C ALA A 22 -9.81 1.11 -7.03
N ALA A 23 -9.44 2.37 -6.78
CA ALA A 23 -8.28 3.01 -7.40
C ALA A 23 -6.97 2.28 -7.07
N LEU A 24 -6.80 1.81 -5.83
CA LEU A 24 -5.64 1.01 -5.43
C LEU A 24 -5.58 -0.33 -6.20
N TRP A 25 -6.71 -1.01 -6.40
CA TRP A 25 -6.75 -2.22 -7.21
C TRP A 25 -6.44 -1.97 -8.69
N ILE A 26 -6.90 -0.85 -9.24
CA ILE A 26 -6.51 -0.41 -10.59
C ILE A 26 -4.99 -0.19 -10.65
N GLY A 27 -4.41 0.44 -9.63
CA GLY A 27 -2.96 0.58 -9.50
C GLY A 27 -2.22 -0.76 -9.49
N VAL A 28 -2.71 -1.74 -8.74
CA VAL A 28 -2.14 -3.10 -8.73
C VAL A 28 -2.25 -3.76 -10.10
N ALA A 29 -3.39 -3.63 -10.78
CA ALA A 29 -3.59 -4.18 -12.12
C ALA A 29 -2.63 -3.55 -13.14
N ALA A 30 -2.46 -2.22 -13.10
CA ALA A 30 -1.52 -1.50 -13.95
C ALA A 30 -0.07 -1.93 -13.67
N LEU A 31 0.34 -2.01 -12.40
CA LEU A 31 1.68 -2.46 -12.02
C LEU A 31 1.96 -3.91 -12.45
N SER A 32 0.96 -4.78 -12.31
CA SER A 32 1.04 -6.17 -12.75
C SER A 32 1.19 -6.27 -14.27
N LEU A 33 0.44 -5.45 -15.02
CA LEU A 33 0.52 -5.40 -16.48
C LEU A 33 1.89 -4.90 -16.95
N ILE A 34 2.44 -3.87 -16.30
CA ILE A 34 3.79 -3.36 -16.59
C ILE A 34 4.84 -4.45 -16.33
N THR A 35 4.74 -5.13 -15.19
CA THR A 35 5.67 -6.21 -14.82
C THR A 35 5.58 -7.38 -15.80
N LEU A 36 4.37 -7.76 -16.20
CA LEU A 36 4.14 -8.80 -17.20
C LEU A 36 4.68 -8.41 -18.58
N ALA A 37 4.45 -7.16 -19.02
CA ALA A 37 4.98 -6.66 -20.28
C ALA A 37 6.52 -6.68 -20.28
N ALA A 38 7.16 -6.21 -19.20
CA ALA A 38 8.60 -6.27 -19.04
C ALA A 38 9.14 -7.71 -19.10
N LEU A 39 8.45 -8.65 -18.44
CA LEU A 39 8.82 -10.07 -18.45
C LEU A 39 8.68 -10.70 -19.84
N LEU A 40 7.56 -10.45 -20.54
CA LEU A 40 7.32 -10.98 -21.89
C LEU A 40 8.34 -10.45 -22.91
N LEU A 41 8.67 -9.17 -22.81
CA LEU A 41 9.67 -8.52 -23.65
C LEU A 41 11.09 -9.06 -23.38
N SER A 42 11.39 -9.43 -22.13
CA SER A 42 12.66 -10.07 -21.75
C SER A 42 12.86 -11.42 -22.43
N PHE A 43 11.79 -12.20 -22.65
CA PHE A 43 11.86 -13.50 -23.33
C PHE A 43 12.02 -13.41 -24.85
N ASN A 44 11.64 -12.30 -25.48
CA ASN A 44 11.74 -12.11 -26.93
C ASN A 44 12.36 -10.73 -27.26
N PRO A 45 13.68 -10.58 -27.09
CA PRO A 45 14.36 -9.32 -27.37
C PRO A 45 14.26 -8.91 -28.85
N ASP A 46 14.11 -9.88 -29.76
CA ASP A 46 13.94 -9.64 -31.19
C ASP A 46 12.59 -8.99 -31.55
N LEU A 47 11.52 -9.28 -30.80
CA LEU A 47 10.22 -8.60 -30.95
C LEU A 47 10.35 -7.11 -30.60
N LEU A 48 11.09 -6.81 -29.54
CA LEU A 48 11.40 -5.45 -29.12
C LEU A 48 12.18 -4.71 -30.21
N ALA A 49 13.25 -5.34 -30.72
CA ALA A 49 14.12 -4.79 -31.77
C ALA A 49 13.36 -4.55 -33.08
N ASN A 50 12.40 -5.42 -33.42
CA ASN A 50 11.59 -5.28 -34.63
C ASN A 50 10.53 -4.17 -34.51
N LEU A 51 9.92 -3.98 -33.32
CA LEU A 51 8.99 -2.86 -33.06
C LEU A 51 9.71 -1.50 -33.05
N THR A 52 10.93 -1.43 -32.52
CA THR A 52 11.75 -0.20 -32.58
C THR A 52 12.22 0.10 -34.00
N ARG A 53 12.72 -0.91 -34.73
CA ARG A 53 13.19 -0.76 -36.12
C ARG A 53 12.07 -0.41 -37.11
N ALA A 54 10.84 -0.87 -36.86
CA ALA A 54 9.67 -0.48 -37.63
C ALA A 54 9.23 0.98 -37.38
N THR A 55 9.62 1.57 -36.24
CA THR A 55 9.23 2.93 -35.85
C THR A 55 10.32 3.96 -36.18
N ASP A 56 11.61 3.61 -36.09
CA ASP A 56 12.72 4.49 -36.51
C ASP A 56 14.05 3.71 -36.76
N PRO A 57 14.60 3.67 -38.00
CA PRO A 57 15.80 2.90 -38.34
C PRO A 57 17.12 3.37 -37.69
N GLY A 58 17.12 4.52 -37.00
CA GLY A 58 18.31 5.12 -36.38
C GLY A 58 18.32 5.15 -34.84
N ALA A 59 17.33 4.56 -34.16
CA ALA A 59 17.10 4.71 -32.72
C ALA A 59 18.08 3.93 -31.80
N ILE A 60 19.25 3.55 -32.28
CA ILE A 60 20.26 2.82 -31.48
C ILE A 60 20.94 3.75 -30.43
N ALA A 61 20.58 5.04 -30.36
CA ALA A 61 21.31 6.01 -29.54
C ALA A 61 20.46 7.04 -28.78
N ARG A 62 19.12 7.01 -28.82
CA ARG A 62 18.31 8.05 -28.17
C ARG A 62 17.13 7.46 -27.39
N ASP A 63 17.34 7.37 -26.07
CA ASP A 63 16.32 7.80 -25.11
C ASP A 63 15.01 6.97 -25.06
N SER A 64 15.11 5.63 -25.09
CA SER A 64 13.98 4.79 -24.71
C SER A 64 14.19 4.24 -23.32
N ALA A 65 13.23 4.46 -22.42
CA ALA A 65 13.12 3.80 -21.11
C ALA A 65 13.32 2.26 -21.22
N LEU A 66 13.08 1.71 -22.41
CA LEU A 66 13.27 0.31 -22.81
C LEU A 66 14.74 -0.14 -22.88
N GLY A 67 15.68 0.73 -23.26
CA GLY A 67 17.12 0.42 -23.27
C GLY A 67 17.75 0.43 -21.87
N GLU A 68 17.23 1.30 -21.00
CA GLU A 68 17.59 1.38 -19.58
C GLU A 68 17.00 0.19 -18.79
N LEU A 69 15.81 -0.30 -19.18
CA LEU A 69 15.20 -1.54 -18.71
C LEU A 69 16.05 -2.79 -18.99
N ALA A 70 16.69 -2.86 -20.17
CA ALA A 70 17.52 -4.00 -20.55
C ALA A 70 18.90 -4.00 -19.84
N THR A 71 19.46 -2.84 -19.53
CA THR A 71 20.77 -2.71 -18.86
C THR A 71 20.67 -2.73 -17.33
N ASN A 72 19.59 -2.19 -16.75
CA ASN A 72 19.36 -2.12 -15.31
C ASN A 72 18.23 -3.05 -14.83
N GLY A 73 17.95 -4.13 -15.56
CA GLY A 73 16.78 -5.00 -15.35
C GLY A 73 16.65 -5.55 -13.92
N SER A 74 17.78 -5.80 -13.23
CA SER A 74 17.79 -6.20 -11.81
C SER A 74 17.35 -5.08 -10.87
N SER A 75 17.77 -3.84 -11.11
CA SER A 75 17.40 -2.64 -10.33
C SER A 75 15.93 -2.23 -10.55
N ILE A 76 15.40 -2.47 -11.75
CA ILE A 76 14.00 -2.13 -12.05
C ILE A 76 13.05 -3.20 -11.50
N THR A 77 13.44 -4.47 -11.57
CA THR A 77 12.68 -5.57 -10.94
C THR A 77 12.59 -5.37 -9.43
N SER A 78 13.69 -4.97 -8.77
CA SER A 78 13.68 -4.69 -7.33
C SER A 78 12.82 -3.47 -6.97
N GLY A 79 12.85 -2.41 -7.80
CA GLY A 79 11.97 -1.25 -7.67
C GLY A 79 10.49 -1.58 -7.84
N LEU A 80 10.13 -2.38 -8.84
CA LEU A 80 8.76 -2.85 -9.06
C LEU A 80 8.26 -3.74 -7.92
N LEU A 81 9.12 -4.63 -7.40
CA LEU A 81 8.79 -5.45 -6.24
C LEU A 81 8.55 -4.59 -4.99
N ALA A 82 9.42 -3.60 -4.74
CA ALA A 82 9.24 -2.66 -3.63
C ALA A 82 7.92 -1.87 -3.76
N ALA A 83 7.61 -1.39 -4.97
CA ALA A 83 6.34 -0.71 -5.25
C ALA A 83 5.13 -1.64 -5.03
N ALA A 84 5.22 -2.91 -5.44
CA ALA A 84 4.16 -3.89 -5.23
C ALA A 84 3.91 -4.17 -3.75
N LEU A 85 4.97 -4.37 -2.96
CA LEU A 85 4.89 -4.58 -1.51
C LEU A 85 4.30 -3.35 -0.81
N TYR A 86 4.73 -2.15 -1.20
CA TYR A 86 4.21 -0.90 -0.66
C TYR A 86 2.70 -0.77 -0.95
N LEU A 87 2.28 -1.01 -2.19
CA LEU A 87 0.89 -0.93 -2.61
C LEU A 87 0.02 -2.00 -1.92
N ALA A 88 0.55 -3.20 -1.73
CA ALA A 88 -0.11 -4.27 -0.97
C ALA A 88 -0.31 -3.88 0.49
N GLY A 89 0.68 -3.26 1.14
CA GLY A 89 0.55 -2.75 2.51
C GLY A 89 -0.56 -1.70 2.63
N ILE A 90 -0.61 -0.74 1.69
CA ILE A 90 -1.68 0.26 1.65
C ILE A 90 -3.05 -0.39 1.44
N LEU A 91 -3.16 -1.37 0.54
CA LEU A 91 -4.40 -2.10 0.30
C LEU A 91 -4.92 -2.80 1.56
N VAL A 92 -4.03 -3.41 2.35
CA VAL A 92 -4.42 -4.03 3.62
C VAL A 92 -4.91 -2.98 4.62
N ILE A 93 -4.24 -1.82 4.72
CA ILE A 93 -4.65 -0.72 5.59
C ILE A 93 -6.04 -0.22 5.20
N VAL A 94 -6.24 0.16 3.93
CA VAL A 94 -7.51 0.68 3.43
C VAL A 94 -8.62 -0.37 3.53
N GLY A 95 -8.32 -1.63 3.18
CA GLY A 95 -9.27 -2.73 3.33
C GLY A 95 -9.70 -2.97 4.77
N SER A 96 -8.77 -2.83 5.73
CA SER A 96 -9.07 -2.93 7.16
C SER A 96 -9.94 -1.77 7.64
N LEU A 97 -9.63 -0.54 7.22
CA LEU A 97 -10.45 0.65 7.49
C LEU A 97 -11.87 0.49 6.94
N ARG A 98 -12.04 -0.04 5.73
CA ARG A 98 -13.36 -0.29 5.13
C ARG A 98 -14.23 -1.18 5.99
N ARG A 99 -13.64 -2.24 6.55
CA ARG A 99 -14.36 -3.19 7.40
C ARG A 99 -14.72 -2.58 8.76
N ILE A 100 -13.85 -1.75 9.34
CA ILE A 100 -14.18 -0.98 10.55
C ILE A 100 -15.36 -0.03 10.26
N PHE A 101 -15.30 0.72 9.14
CA PHE A 101 -16.40 1.59 8.73
C PHE A 101 -17.70 0.85 8.48
N ALA A 102 -17.66 -0.35 7.90
CA ALA A 102 -18.84 -1.17 7.71
C ALA A 102 -19.53 -1.51 9.05
N THR A 103 -18.77 -1.93 10.06
CA THR A 103 -19.32 -2.19 11.41
C THR A 103 -19.83 -0.93 12.10
N LEU A 104 -19.18 0.21 11.89
CA LEU A 104 -19.65 1.52 12.38
C LEU A 104 -21.00 1.90 11.77
N THR A 105 -21.15 1.73 10.45
CA THR A 105 -22.43 1.99 9.77
C THR A 105 -23.54 1.02 10.16
N ALA A 106 -23.19 -0.19 10.60
CA ALA A 106 -24.13 -1.17 11.13
C ALA A 106 -24.52 -0.89 12.59
N GLY A 107 -23.90 0.09 13.25
CA GLY A 107 -24.21 0.49 14.63
C GLY A 107 -23.40 -0.23 15.70
N ASP A 108 -22.39 -1.05 15.35
CA ASP A 108 -21.51 -1.72 16.30
C ASP A 108 -20.04 -1.25 16.18
N PRO A 109 -19.70 -0.07 16.73
CA PRO A 109 -18.33 0.47 16.71
C PRO A 109 -17.30 -0.43 17.40
N PHE A 110 -17.68 -1.06 18.51
CA PHE A 110 -16.78 -1.79 19.41
C PHE A 110 -16.78 -3.29 19.15
N HIS A 111 -17.11 -3.70 17.92
CA HIS A 111 -17.03 -5.09 17.53
C HIS A 111 -15.61 -5.64 17.77
N PRO A 112 -15.45 -6.81 18.42
CA PRO A 112 -14.14 -7.34 18.82
C PRO A 112 -13.16 -7.49 17.65
N ASP A 113 -13.66 -7.80 16.45
CA ASP A 113 -12.85 -7.87 15.23
C ASP A 113 -12.14 -6.55 14.88
N ASN A 114 -12.73 -5.40 15.24
CA ASN A 114 -12.13 -4.10 14.94
C ASN A 114 -10.82 -3.87 15.70
N VAL A 115 -10.65 -4.49 16.87
CA VAL A 115 -9.39 -4.49 17.61
C VAL A 115 -8.29 -5.14 16.78
N ALA A 116 -8.57 -6.31 16.21
CA ALA A 116 -7.62 -7.03 15.36
C ALA A 116 -7.31 -6.23 14.08
N ARG A 117 -8.31 -5.58 13.47
CA ARG A 117 -8.13 -4.71 12.31
C ARG A 117 -7.25 -3.49 12.62
N LEU A 118 -7.45 -2.84 13.76
CA LEU A 118 -6.63 -1.70 14.18
C LEU A 118 -5.18 -2.13 14.46
N ARG A 119 -4.98 -3.27 15.14
CA ARG A 119 -3.63 -3.85 15.33
C ARG A 119 -2.95 -4.17 14.01
N LEU A 120 -3.68 -4.72 13.04
CA LEU A 120 -3.17 -4.97 11.70
C LEU A 120 -2.75 -3.67 10.99
N ILE A 121 -3.57 -2.61 11.08
CA ILE A 121 -3.21 -1.30 10.52
C ILE A 121 -1.94 -0.76 11.18
N GLY A 122 -1.83 -0.81 12.51
CA GLY A 122 -0.63 -0.37 13.23
C GLY A 122 0.61 -1.16 12.83
N LEU A 123 0.49 -2.48 12.70
CA LEU A 123 1.58 -3.35 12.23
C LEU A 123 1.99 -3.04 10.79
N MET A 124 1.03 -2.79 9.89
CA MET A 124 1.30 -2.44 8.50
C MET A 124 1.98 -1.06 8.39
N LEU A 125 1.56 -0.07 9.16
CA LEU A 125 2.22 1.25 9.20
C LEU A 125 3.67 1.12 9.71
N ALA A 126 3.89 0.37 10.79
CA ALA A 126 5.23 0.07 11.29
C ALA A 126 6.08 -0.68 10.25
N GLY A 127 5.49 -1.69 9.61
CA GLY A 127 6.14 -2.50 8.58
C GLY A 127 6.54 -1.70 7.35
N LEU A 128 5.69 -0.77 6.89
CA LEU A 128 6.01 0.13 5.78
C LEU A 128 7.15 1.09 6.15
N GLU A 129 7.15 1.63 7.37
CA GLU A 129 8.19 2.52 7.84
C GLU A 129 9.54 1.81 8.02
N LEU A 130 9.53 0.61 8.60
CA LEU A 130 10.70 -0.27 8.66
C LEU A 130 11.17 -0.69 7.28
N GLY A 131 10.24 -1.01 6.38
CA GLY A 131 10.51 -1.37 4.99
C GLY A 131 11.24 -0.25 4.25
N ARG A 132 10.88 1.02 4.50
CA ARG A 132 11.58 2.19 3.95
C ARG A 132 13.04 2.25 4.39
N TYR A 133 13.32 2.05 5.68
CA TYR A 133 14.69 2.02 6.19
C TYR A 133 15.47 0.81 5.67
N ALA A 134 14.86 -0.36 5.63
CA ALA A 134 15.46 -1.58 5.11
C ALA A 134 15.79 -1.45 3.61
N PHE A 135 14.87 -0.92 2.81
CA PHE A 135 15.09 -0.69 1.39
C PHE A 135 16.26 0.27 1.16
N TRP A 136 16.35 1.36 1.93
CA TRP A 136 17.50 2.26 1.86
C TRP A 136 18.79 1.56 2.26
N ALA A 137 18.83 0.81 3.35
CA ALA A 137 20.03 0.12 3.83
C ALA A 137 20.52 -0.96 2.83
N VAL A 138 19.61 -1.75 2.26
CA VAL A 138 19.93 -2.75 1.24
C VAL A 138 20.41 -2.09 -0.04
N SER A 139 19.71 -1.05 -0.50
CA SER A 139 20.17 -0.24 -1.64
C SER A 139 21.52 0.41 -1.34
N ALA A 140 21.79 0.72 -0.07
CA ALA A 140 23.02 1.32 0.38
C ALA A 140 24.24 0.44 0.20
N TRP A 141 24.04 -0.83 0.55
CA TRP A 141 25.03 -1.87 0.46
C TRP A 141 25.25 -2.38 -0.96
N LEU A 142 24.17 -2.52 -1.75
CA LEU A 142 24.24 -3.15 -3.07
C LEU A 142 24.77 -2.24 -4.19
N LEU A 143 24.54 -0.93 -4.10
CA LEU A 143 24.85 0.03 -5.17
C LEU A 143 25.75 1.19 -4.70
N PRO A 144 26.97 0.94 -4.19
CA PRO A 144 27.83 2.00 -3.67
C PRO A 144 28.15 3.04 -4.75
N GLY A 145 27.88 4.32 -4.49
CA GLY A 145 28.18 5.44 -5.40
C GLY A 145 26.97 6.11 -6.06
N VAL A 146 25.76 5.55 -5.92
CA VAL A 146 24.52 6.26 -6.31
C VAL A 146 24.14 7.24 -5.22
N ASN A 147 23.88 8.50 -5.58
CA ASN A 147 23.34 9.49 -4.64
C ASN A 147 21.91 9.08 -4.26
N ARG A 148 21.67 8.86 -2.97
CA ARG A 148 20.37 8.40 -2.44
C ARG A 148 19.86 9.39 -1.42
N ILE A 149 18.55 9.52 -1.36
CA ILE A 149 17.89 10.30 -0.31
C ILE A 149 17.86 9.42 0.95
N GLU A 150 18.55 9.86 2.00
CA GLU A 150 18.51 9.20 3.29
C GLU A 150 17.12 9.33 3.91
N PRO A 151 16.48 8.23 4.30
CA PRO A 151 15.18 8.27 4.96
C PRO A 151 15.34 8.92 6.34
N SER A 152 14.75 10.10 6.51
CA SER A 152 14.70 10.74 7.83
C SER A 152 13.86 9.90 8.79
N MET A 153 14.33 9.75 10.03
CA MET A 153 13.56 9.17 11.11
C MET A 153 12.43 10.12 11.50
N SER A 154 11.21 9.84 11.01
CA SER A 154 10.05 10.68 11.28
C SER A 154 9.43 10.28 12.61
N LEU A 155 9.69 11.07 13.65
CA LEU A 155 9.05 10.88 14.95
C LEU A 155 7.51 10.91 14.81
N THR A 156 6.99 11.72 13.90
CA THR A 156 5.55 11.81 13.59
C THR A 156 4.98 10.51 13.02
N ALA A 157 5.72 9.82 12.14
CA ALA A 157 5.30 8.53 11.60
C ALA A 157 5.24 7.47 12.70
N TRP A 158 6.30 7.36 13.50
CA TRP A 158 6.35 6.44 14.63
C TRP A 158 5.32 6.75 15.72
N PHE A 159 5.05 8.03 15.96
CA PHE A 159 3.98 8.45 16.86
C PHE A 159 2.60 8.04 16.34
N SER A 160 2.37 8.14 15.02
CA SER A 160 1.12 7.69 14.40
C SER A 160 0.92 6.18 14.58
N VAL A 161 1.98 5.37 14.42
CA VAL A 161 1.95 3.93 14.70
C VAL A 161 1.54 3.68 16.15
N LEU A 162 2.17 4.37 17.11
CA LEU A 162 1.88 4.24 18.53
C LEU A 162 0.41 4.59 18.83
N VAL A 163 -0.08 5.70 18.28
CA VAL A 163 -1.48 6.13 18.43
C VAL A 163 -2.44 5.05 17.94
N VAL A 164 -2.18 4.44 16.79
CA VAL A 164 -3.04 3.35 16.28
C VAL A 164 -3.05 2.14 17.22
N PHE A 165 -1.92 1.76 17.79
CA PHE A 165 -1.86 0.69 18.79
C PHE A 165 -2.63 1.04 20.07
N VAL A 166 -2.49 2.27 20.56
CA VAL A 166 -3.25 2.76 21.72
C VAL A 166 -4.75 2.73 21.43
N LEU A 167 -5.19 3.19 20.26
CA LEU A 167 -6.59 3.11 19.85
C LEU A 167 -7.10 1.67 19.80
N ALA A 168 -6.29 0.74 19.27
CA ALA A 168 -6.67 -0.67 19.27
C ALA A 168 -6.89 -1.21 20.70
N GLU A 169 -6.08 -0.76 21.65
CA GLU A 169 -6.16 -1.16 23.05
C GLU A 169 -7.39 -0.55 23.76
N VAL A 170 -7.67 0.73 23.52
CA VAL A 170 -8.89 1.38 24.02
C VAL A 170 -10.15 0.70 23.48
N PHE A 171 -10.16 0.27 22.22
CA PHE A 171 -11.28 -0.48 21.65
C PHE A 171 -11.44 -1.86 22.28
N ARG A 172 -10.33 -2.52 22.65
CA ARG A 172 -10.36 -3.80 23.37
C ARG A 172 -11.03 -3.65 24.72
N GLU A 173 -10.69 -2.59 25.44
CA GLU A 173 -11.27 -2.28 26.74
C GLU A 173 -12.75 -1.91 26.63
N GLY A 174 -13.11 -1.08 25.64
CA GLY A 174 -14.51 -0.74 25.35
C GLY A 174 -15.38 -1.97 25.05
N ALA A 175 -14.84 -2.94 24.31
CA ALA A 175 -15.53 -4.20 24.04
C ALA A 175 -15.67 -5.08 25.30
N ARG A 176 -14.72 -5.00 26.25
CA ARG A 176 -14.79 -5.73 27.52
C ARG A 176 -15.89 -5.16 28.42
N LEU A 177 -15.90 -3.83 28.59
CA LEU A 177 -16.88 -3.14 29.43
C LEU A 177 -18.33 -3.39 28.94
N ARG A 178 -18.54 -3.45 27.62
CA ARG A 178 -19.85 -3.80 27.05
C ARG A 178 -20.31 -5.20 27.46
N ARG A 179 -19.42 -6.21 27.41
CA ARG A 179 -19.75 -7.58 27.82
C ARG A 179 -20.07 -7.68 29.30
N GLU A 180 -19.38 -6.92 30.14
CA GLU A 180 -19.65 -6.87 31.59
C GLU A 180 -21.03 -6.24 31.87
N ALA A 181 -21.41 -5.19 31.15
CA ALA A 181 -22.72 -4.56 31.27
C ALA A 181 -23.88 -5.46 30.81
N GLU A 182 -23.68 -6.24 29.75
CA GLU A 182 -24.68 -7.20 29.24
C GLU A 182 -24.94 -8.39 30.20
N LEU A 183 -24.01 -8.68 31.13
CA LEU A 183 -24.14 -9.75 32.13
C LEU A 183 -24.81 -9.31 33.44
N THR A 184 -25.11 -8.01 33.61
CA THR A 184 -25.70 -7.46 34.84
C THR A 184 -27.22 -7.31 34.75
N ILE A 185 -27.82 -7.63 33.61
CA ILE A 185 -29.28 -7.63 33.37
C ILE A 185 -29.78 -9.07 33.33
#